data_AF-A0A2D4HCG1-F1
#
_entry.id   AF-A0A2D4HCG1-F1
#
_cell.length_a   1.000
_cell.length_b   1.000
_cell.length_c   1.000
_cell.angle_alpha   90.00
_cell.angle_beta   90.00
_cell.angle_gamma   90.00
#
_symmetry.space_group_name_H-M   'P 1'
#
loop_
_entity.id
_entity.type
_entity.pdbx_description
1 polymer ?
#
loop_
_entity_poly.entity_id
_entity_poly.type
_entity_poly.pdbx_seq_one_letter_code
_entity_poly.pdbx_strand_id
1 'polypeptide(L)'
;KIKFPNFLHLKFKETNLTTLQQFNALAHLRRLEQLTVESEGNPVVAFTLWKFYVLFRLSHFNLQKVNGSEVTQNDMIMAERLFGILAYVASSNMPYYRLISLLGDCRKKQLCFLLEAKGKKFGTASDNGNNRQKPEGENGTRSVLTYISGVLQTEKQEELKEKKTFCQGYMQQLVKEAAEIHMKYEALQKLWPQVFVELVRDAVIEMHHKDSHRRHCLQRLAEEKL
;
A
#
# COMPACT_ATOMS: atom_id res chain seq x y z
N LYS A 1 -10.54 11.60 21.59
CA LYS A 1 -9.29 11.35 22.36
C LYS A 1 -8.10 11.43 21.38
N ILE A 2 -7.29 12.48 21.47
CA ILE A 2 -6.10 12.65 20.60
C ILE A 2 -5.03 11.68 21.12
N LYS A 3 -4.61 10.72 20.29
CA LYS A 3 -3.74 9.63 20.75
C LYS A 3 -2.29 10.08 21.01
N PHE A 4 -1.85 11.23 20.46
CA PHE A 4 -0.46 11.68 20.58
C PHE A 4 -0.32 13.20 20.55
N PRO A 5 -0.15 13.87 21.71
CA PRO A 5 -0.14 15.33 21.78
C PRO A 5 1.19 15.99 21.37
N ASN A 6 2.33 15.29 21.50
CA ASN A 6 3.67 15.89 21.40
C ASN A 6 4.64 15.07 20.51
N PHE A 7 4.34 14.90 19.23
CA PHE A 7 5.37 14.39 18.30
C PHE A 7 6.22 15.56 17.79
N LEU A 8 7.52 15.52 18.08
CA LEU A 8 8.48 16.52 17.58
C LEU A 8 9.34 15.92 16.48
N HIS A 9 9.81 14.68 16.67
CA HIS A 9 10.62 13.97 15.71
C HIS A 9 9.98 12.63 15.37
N LEU A 10 9.88 12.34 14.08
CA LEU A 10 9.38 11.07 13.57
C LEU A 10 10.42 10.43 12.65
N LYS A 11 10.84 9.21 13.01
CA LYS A 11 11.83 8.42 12.26
C LYS A 11 11.16 7.16 11.72
N PHE A 12 11.24 6.99 10.40
CA PHE A 12 10.79 5.82 9.66
C PHE A 12 12.00 4.97 9.27
N LYS A 13 12.03 3.73 9.77
CA LYS A 13 13.02 2.70 9.44
C LYS A 13 12.28 1.43 9.02
N GLU A 14 12.62 0.89 7.85
CA GLU A 14 12.04 -0.37 7.33
C GLU A 14 10.50 -0.39 7.29
N THR A 15 9.88 0.77 7.05
CA THR A 15 8.43 0.93 7.14
C THR A 15 7.67 0.66 5.84
N ASN A 16 8.37 0.25 4.78
CA ASN A 16 7.80 -0.05 3.46
C ASN A 16 6.98 1.11 2.89
N LEU A 17 7.46 2.35 3.07
CA LEU A 17 6.86 3.52 2.44
C LEU A 17 7.16 3.49 0.93
N THR A 18 6.12 3.28 0.11
CA THR A 18 6.20 3.08 -1.34
C THR A 18 5.66 4.27 -2.13
N THR A 19 4.71 5.03 -1.57
CA THR A 19 4.01 6.11 -2.29
C THR A 19 4.03 7.41 -1.51
N LEU A 20 4.15 8.55 -2.22
CA LEU A 20 4.18 9.88 -1.62
C LEU A 20 2.91 10.19 -0.80
N GLN A 21 1.76 9.67 -1.23
CA GLN A 21 0.48 9.90 -0.56
C GLN A 21 0.42 9.35 0.87
N GLN A 22 1.27 8.38 1.23
CA GLN A 22 1.33 7.86 2.60
C GLN A 22 1.72 8.96 3.61
N PHE A 23 2.52 9.95 3.19
CA PHE A 23 2.87 11.09 4.03
C PHE A 23 1.68 12.01 4.33
N ASN A 24 0.57 11.91 3.58
CA ASN A 24 -0.63 12.72 3.85
C ASN A 24 -1.24 12.39 5.21
N ALA A 25 -1.04 11.16 5.70
CA ALA A 25 -1.50 10.79 7.04
C ALA A 25 -0.86 11.67 8.12
N LEU A 26 0.39 12.13 7.90
CA LEU A 26 1.12 12.98 8.85
C LEU A 26 0.49 14.36 9.01
N ALA A 27 -0.26 14.86 8.03
CA ALA A 27 -0.94 16.16 8.14
C ALA A 27 -1.98 16.20 9.27
N HIS A 28 -2.47 15.04 9.74
CA HIS A 28 -3.42 14.96 10.84
C HIS A 28 -2.76 15.01 12.23
N LEU A 29 -1.43 15.09 12.29
CA LEU A 29 -0.70 15.27 13.54
C LEU A 29 -0.92 16.69 14.08
N ARG A 30 -0.73 16.88 15.40
CA ARG A 30 -0.88 18.21 16.02
C ARG A 30 0.36 19.08 15.81
N ARG A 31 1.54 18.46 15.83
CA ARG A 31 2.86 19.09 15.69
C ARG A 31 3.81 18.05 15.11
N LEU A 32 4.77 18.52 14.32
CA LEU A 32 5.90 17.75 13.81
C LEU A 32 7.01 18.75 13.46
N GLU A 33 8.24 18.53 13.90
CA GLU A 33 9.36 19.45 13.62
C GLU A 33 10.44 18.80 12.78
N GLN A 34 10.62 17.50 12.95
CA GLN A 34 11.66 16.73 12.30
C GLN A 34 11.09 15.45 11.71
N LEU A 35 11.45 15.19 10.46
CA LEU A 35 11.12 13.96 9.76
C LEU A 35 12.40 13.26 9.29
N THR A 36 12.52 11.97 9.55
CA THR A 36 13.62 11.15 9.06
C THR A 36 13.08 9.89 8.43
N VAL A 37 13.37 9.67 7.16
CA VAL A 37 13.01 8.49 6.38
C VAL A 37 14.30 7.83 5.91
N GLU A 38 14.61 6.67 6.46
CA GLU A 38 15.79 5.90 6.10
C GLU A 38 15.59 5.23 4.74
N SER A 39 16.64 5.15 3.92
CA SER A 39 16.58 4.51 2.59
C SER A 39 16.36 3.00 2.69
N GLU A 40 16.78 2.38 3.79
CA GLU A 40 16.58 0.97 4.04
C GLU A 40 15.11 0.67 4.31
N GLY A 41 14.51 -0.14 3.42
CA GLY A 41 13.11 -0.56 3.48
C GLY A 41 12.09 0.56 3.22
N ASN A 42 12.46 1.69 2.62
CA ASN A 42 11.51 2.72 2.17
C ASN A 42 11.80 3.14 0.72
N PRO A 43 11.18 2.47 -0.28
CA PRO A 43 11.32 2.82 -1.69
C PRO A 43 10.99 4.27 -2.04
N VAL A 44 10.17 4.95 -1.21
CA VAL A 44 9.81 6.35 -1.43
C VAL A 44 11.01 7.31 -1.45
N VAL A 45 12.11 6.93 -0.79
CA VAL A 45 13.35 7.73 -0.76
C VAL A 45 14.03 7.78 -2.13
N ALA A 46 13.72 6.83 -3.03
CA ALA A 46 14.24 6.81 -4.39
C ALA A 46 13.63 7.92 -5.28
N PHE A 47 12.47 8.48 -4.93
CA PHE A 47 11.85 9.55 -5.72
C PHE A 47 12.54 10.89 -5.48
N THR A 48 13.16 11.49 -6.49
CA THR A 48 13.88 12.78 -6.35
C THR A 48 13.07 13.89 -5.68
N LEU A 49 11.74 13.92 -5.89
CA LEU A 49 10.86 14.99 -5.40
C LEU A 49 10.19 14.69 -4.05
N TRP A 50 10.47 13.56 -3.39
CA TRP A 50 9.74 13.17 -2.17
C TRP A 50 9.89 14.20 -1.05
N LYS A 51 11.08 14.78 -0.88
CA LYS A 51 11.35 15.83 0.12
C LYS A 51 10.48 17.06 -0.14
N PHE A 52 10.49 17.57 -1.38
CA PHE A 52 9.68 18.72 -1.77
C PHE A 52 8.18 18.45 -1.65
N TYR A 53 7.73 17.22 -1.94
CA TYR A 53 6.33 16.83 -1.74
C TYR A 53 5.94 16.93 -0.28
N VAL A 54 6.76 16.38 0.62
CA VAL A 54 6.50 16.43 2.06
C VAL A 54 6.53 17.87 2.55
N LEU A 55 7.50 18.69 2.14
CA LEU A 55 7.56 20.11 2.51
C LEU A 55 6.33 20.88 2.05
N PHE A 56 5.86 20.64 0.83
CA PHE A 56 4.64 21.26 0.32
C PHE A 56 3.41 20.83 1.12
N ARG A 57 3.24 19.53 1.37
CA ARG A 57 2.06 18.98 2.04
C ARG A 57 2.03 19.27 3.55
N LEU A 58 3.17 19.22 4.21
CA LEU A 58 3.34 19.41 5.66
C LEU A 58 3.81 20.82 6.01
N SER A 59 3.63 21.78 5.11
CA SER A 59 4.07 23.16 5.29
C SER A 59 3.55 23.82 6.57
N HIS A 60 2.35 23.43 7.02
CA HIS A 60 1.71 23.97 8.22
C HIS A 60 2.45 23.62 9.50
N PHE A 61 3.30 22.58 9.47
CA PHE A 61 4.16 22.23 10.58
C PHE A 61 5.48 23.01 10.60
N ASN A 62 5.85 23.69 9.51
CA ASN A 62 7.14 24.37 9.38
C ASN A 62 8.31 23.47 9.80
N LEU A 63 8.43 22.31 9.13
CA LEU A 63 9.48 21.32 9.40
C LEU A 63 10.86 21.99 9.41
N GLN A 64 11.62 21.78 10.49
CA GLN A 64 12.96 22.33 10.64
C GLN A 64 14.01 21.43 10.00
N LYS A 65 13.82 20.10 10.09
CA LYS A 65 14.79 19.12 9.57
C LYS A 65 14.12 17.97 8.84
N VAL A 66 14.63 17.63 7.65
CA VAL A 66 14.23 16.45 6.87
C VAL A 66 15.47 15.62 6.54
N ASN A 67 15.53 14.37 7.02
CA ASN A 67 16.69 13.47 6.90
C ASN A 67 18.01 14.09 7.40
N GLY A 68 17.95 14.86 8.48
CA GLY A 68 19.11 15.56 9.04
C GLY A 68 19.55 16.80 8.26
N SER A 69 18.97 17.09 7.09
CA SER A 69 19.16 18.35 6.37
C SER A 69 18.21 19.42 6.91
N GLU A 70 18.72 20.63 7.13
CA GLU A 70 17.90 21.77 7.53
C GLU A 70 17.04 22.24 6.35
N VAL A 71 15.77 22.54 6.63
CA VAL A 71 14.84 23.02 5.63
C VAL A 71 15.06 24.51 5.44
N THR A 72 15.43 24.92 4.23
CA THR A 72 15.63 26.33 3.92
C THR A 72 14.38 26.96 3.31
N GLN A 73 14.28 28.29 3.36
CA GLN A 73 13.20 29.02 2.70
C GLN A 73 13.19 28.78 1.18
N ASN A 74 14.36 28.55 0.58
CA ASN A 74 14.47 28.21 -0.84
C ASN A 74 13.81 26.87 -1.16
N ASP A 75 13.93 25.87 -0.27
CA ASP A 75 13.28 24.58 -0.43
C ASP A 75 11.75 24.69 -0.38
N MET A 76 11.24 25.56 0.48
CA MET A 76 9.81 25.87 0.57
C MET A 76 9.29 26.55 -0.70
N ILE A 77 10.04 27.50 -1.26
CA ILE A 77 9.71 28.18 -2.52
C ILE A 77 9.73 27.19 -3.69
N MET A 78 10.74 26.31 -3.75
CA MET A 78 10.84 25.27 -4.78
C MET A 78 9.68 24.28 -4.68
N ALA A 79 9.35 23.83 -3.46
CA ALA A 79 8.20 22.96 -3.22
C ALA A 79 6.89 23.60 -3.68
N GLU A 80 6.68 24.90 -3.39
CA GLU A 80 5.49 25.63 -3.85
C GLU A 80 5.43 25.76 -5.37
N ARG A 81 6.57 26.02 -6.03
CA ARG A 81 6.62 26.12 -7.50
C ARG A 81 6.28 24.80 -8.18
N LEU A 82 6.77 23.68 -7.66
CA LEU A 82 6.55 22.35 -8.22
C LEU A 82 5.12 21.87 -7.99
N PHE A 83 4.65 21.93 -6.74
CA PHE A 83 3.40 21.29 -6.34
C PHE A 83 2.21 22.25 -6.23
N GLY A 84 2.44 23.56 -6.12
CA GLY A 84 1.38 24.57 -6.06
C GLY A 84 0.55 24.64 -7.33
N ILE A 85 1.19 24.56 -8.50
CA ILE A 85 0.49 24.53 -9.79
C ILE A 85 -0.32 23.23 -9.92
N LEU A 86 0.27 22.09 -9.54
CA LEU A 86 -0.43 20.80 -9.53
C LEU A 86 -1.64 20.83 -8.59
N ALA A 87 -1.52 21.45 -7.42
CA ALA A 87 -2.61 21.60 -6.47
C ALA A 87 -3.71 22.50 -7.02
N TYR A 88 -3.35 23.59 -7.71
CA TYR A 88 -4.29 24.47 -8.38
C TYR A 88 -5.07 23.75 -9.48
N VAL A 89 -4.37 23.04 -10.38
CA VAL A 89 -4.99 22.24 -11.46
C VAL A 89 -5.86 21.11 -10.89
N ALA A 90 -5.41 20.43 -9.85
CA ALA A 90 -6.22 19.40 -9.20
C ALA A 90 -7.49 20.01 -8.56
N SER A 91 -7.39 21.20 -7.97
CA SER A 91 -8.53 21.93 -7.40
C SER A 91 -9.53 22.39 -8.46
N SER A 92 -9.07 22.86 -9.63
CA SER A 92 -9.98 23.29 -10.70
C SER A 92 -10.76 22.14 -11.32
N ASN A 93 -10.20 20.93 -11.31
CA ASN A 93 -10.83 19.74 -11.88
C ASN A 93 -11.65 18.93 -10.85
N MET A 94 -11.72 19.38 -9.59
CA MET A 94 -12.39 18.65 -8.52
C MET A 94 -13.84 19.15 -8.34
N PRO A 95 -14.84 18.26 -8.25
CA PRO A 95 -16.21 18.66 -7.96
C PRO A 95 -16.33 19.40 -6.62
N TYR A 96 -17.06 20.51 -6.62
CA TYR A 96 -17.18 21.45 -5.50
C TYR A 96 -17.60 20.80 -4.18
N TYR A 97 -18.51 19.83 -4.21
CA TYR A 97 -18.96 19.10 -3.01
C TYR A 97 -17.83 18.30 -2.33
N ARG A 98 -16.83 17.82 -3.09
CA ARG A 98 -15.66 17.12 -2.53
C ARG A 98 -14.61 18.06 -1.99
N LEU A 99 -14.43 19.22 -2.62
CA LEU A 99 -13.60 20.31 -2.09
C LEU A 99 -14.07 20.72 -0.69
N ILE A 100 -15.38 20.91 -0.51
CA ILE A 100 -15.96 21.23 0.81
C ILE A 100 -15.63 20.15 1.84
N SER A 101 -15.71 18.87 1.47
CA SER A 101 -15.38 17.75 2.37
C SER A 101 -13.89 17.72 2.77
N LEU A 102 -12.99 18.25 1.94
CA LEU A 102 -11.55 18.30 2.20
C LEU A 102 -11.13 19.51 3.07
N LEU A 103 -11.94 20.57 3.12
CA LEU A 103 -11.59 21.82 3.80
C LEU A 103 -11.86 21.84 5.32
N GLY A 104 -12.52 20.81 5.86
CA GLY A 104 -12.90 20.73 7.27
C GLY A 104 -13.97 21.75 7.68
N ASP A 105 -14.71 21.44 8.76
CA ASP A 105 -15.91 22.18 9.18
C ASP A 105 -15.68 23.67 9.49
N CYS A 106 -14.45 24.09 9.80
CA CYS A 106 -14.14 25.47 10.20
C CYS A 106 -14.21 26.49 9.05
N ARG A 107 -14.10 26.08 7.78
CA ARG A 107 -14.04 27.01 6.62
C ARG A 107 -15.17 26.90 5.62
N LYS A 108 -16.13 26.01 5.87
CA LYS A 108 -17.42 25.96 5.17
C LYS A 108 -18.11 27.34 5.16
N LYS A 109 -18.02 28.08 6.26
CA LYS A 109 -18.62 29.43 6.40
C LYS A 109 -17.87 30.52 5.61
N GLN A 110 -16.54 30.47 5.56
CA GLN A 110 -15.72 31.48 4.87
C GLN A 110 -15.80 31.38 3.35
N LEU A 111 -15.88 30.16 2.80
CA LEU A 111 -16.02 29.94 1.36
C LEU A 111 -17.42 30.29 0.87
N CYS A 112 -18.47 29.93 1.63
CA CYS A 112 -19.84 30.39 1.33
C CYS A 112 -19.93 31.93 1.34
N PHE A 113 -19.29 32.59 2.32
CA PHE A 113 -19.30 34.05 2.42
C PHE A 113 -18.53 34.74 1.28
N LEU A 114 -17.39 34.17 0.84
CA LEU A 114 -16.62 34.67 -0.31
C LEU A 114 -17.38 34.55 -1.63
N LEU A 115 -18.24 33.53 -1.77
CA LEU A 115 -19.08 33.32 -2.94
C LEU A 115 -20.34 34.20 -2.90
N GLU A 116 -20.93 34.43 -1.73
CA GLU A 116 -22.04 35.38 -1.54
C GLU A 116 -21.61 36.85 -1.72
N ALA A 117 -20.33 37.17 -1.48
CA ALA A 117 -19.79 38.52 -1.64
C ALA A 117 -19.54 38.94 -3.10
N LYS A 118 -19.71 38.05 -4.09
CA LYS A 118 -19.52 38.38 -5.52
C LYS A 118 -20.68 39.18 -6.14
N GLY A 119 -21.36 40.01 -5.34
CA GLY A 119 -22.57 40.74 -5.73
C GLY A 119 -22.75 42.15 -5.17
N LYS A 120 -21.82 42.73 -4.39
CA LYS A 120 -22.02 44.11 -3.90
C LYS A 120 -20.72 44.91 -3.73
N LYS A 121 -20.79 46.15 -4.21
CA LYS A 121 -19.71 47.14 -4.32
C LYS A 121 -19.00 47.41 -2.99
N PHE A 122 -17.71 47.67 -3.10
CA PHE A 122 -16.83 48.19 -2.04
C PHE A 122 -17.36 49.54 -1.53
N GLY A 123 -17.45 49.70 -0.20
CA GLY A 123 -17.76 50.93 0.49
C GLY A 123 -16.94 51.04 1.78
N THR A 124 -16.19 52.13 1.88
CA THR A 124 -15.31 52.58 2.97
C THR A 124 -15.98 52.70 4.35
N ALA A 125 -15.34 52.19 5.41
CA ALA A 125 -15.30 52.83 6.75
C ALA A 125 -14.34 52.11 7.73
N SER A 126 -13.34 52.87 8.20
CA SER A 126 -12.80 53.02 9.56
C SER A 126 -12.49 51.81 10.48
N ASP A 127 -11.19 51.69 10.75
CA ASP A 127 -10.48 51.42 12.01
C ASP A 127 -11.30 51.06 13.28
N ASN A 128 -11.00 49.88 13.87
CA ASN A 128 -10.66 49.79 15.30
C ASN A 128 -10.05 48.42 15.64
N GLY A 129 -8.94 48.46 16.37
CA GLY A 129 -8.08 47.33 16.65
C GLY A 129 -8.73 46.19 17.45
N ASN A 130 -8.43 44.96 17.04
CA ASN A 130 -8.29 43.86 17.98
C ASN A 130 -7.27 42.86 17.44
N ASN A 131 -6.15 42.78 18.15
CA ASN A 131 -5.02 41.91 17.87
C ASN A 131 -5.43 40.46 18.12
N ARG A 132 -6.04 39.81 17.13
CA ARG A 132 -6.29 38.36 17.13
C ARG A 132 -5.42 37.73 16.06
N GLN A 133 -4.32 37.13 16.53
CA GLN A 133 -3.47 36.22 15.79
C GLN A 133 -4.31 35.42 14.79
N LYS A 134 -4.08 35.66 13.50
CA LYS A 134 -4.56 34.77 12.43
C LYS A 134 -4.01 33.37 12.76
N PRO A 135 -4.84 32.34 12.94
CA PRO A 135 -4.33 30.99 12.78
C PRO A 135 -3.99 30.88 11.29
N GLU A 136 -2.71 30.73 10.97
CA GLU A 136 -2.21 30.35 9.63
C GLU A 136 -2.78 28.97 9.28
N GLY A 137 -4.06 28.97 8.91
CA GLY A 137 -4.85 27.77 8.70
C GLY A 137 -4.55 27.18 7.33
N GLU A 138 -3.96 25.98 7.32
CA GLU A 138 -3.97 24.96 6.27
C GLU A 138 -4.49 25.43 4.90
N ASN A 139 -3.66 25.62 3.89
CA ASN A 139 -4.19 25.85 2.55
C ASN A 139 -4.88 24.57 2.06
N GLY A 140 -6.23 24.52 2.14
CA GLY A 140 -7.04 23.35 1.75
C GLY A 140 -6.83 22.91 0.30
N THR A 141 -6.28 23.79 -0.54
CA THR A 141 -5.81 23.49 -1.90
C THR A 141 -4.67 22.46 -1.92
N ARG A 142 -3.83 22.39 -0.89
CA ARG A 142 -2.69 21.46 -0.81
C ARG A 142 -3.14 20.02 -0.56
N SER A 143 -4.28 19.83 0.11
CA SER A 143 -4.93 18.53 0.30
C SER A 143 -5.50 17.95 -1.00
N VAL A 144 -5.67 18.78 -2.04
CA VAL A 144 -6.24 18.38 -3.33
C VAL A 144 -5.28 17.57 -4.19
N LEU A 145 -3.98 17.56 -3.89
CA LEU A 145 -3.02 16.61 -4.51
C LEU A 145 -3.30 15.14 -4.15
N THR A 146 -4.27 14.88 -3.28
CA THR A 146 -4.82 13.55 -3.01
C THR A 146 -5.87 13.13 -4.05
N TYR A 147 -6.25 14.03 -4.97
CA TYR A 147 -7.20 13.73 -6.02
C TYR A 147 -6.62 12.71 -7.00
N ILE A 148 -7.15 11.50 -6.90
CA ILE A 148 -7.04 10.48 -7.93
C ILE A 148 -8.35 10.58 -8.73
N SER A 149 -8.24 10.81 -10.04
CA SER A 149 -9.38 10.82 -10.96
C SER A 149 -10.27 9.61 -10.72
N GLY A 150 -11.60 9.78 -10.83
CA GLY A 150 -12.56 8.68 -10.62
C GLY A 150 -12.25 7.44 -11.47
N VAL A 151 -11.66 7.64 -12.66
CA VAL A 151 -11.21 6.56 -13.56
C VAL A 151 -10.09 5.73 -12.91
N LEU A 152 -9.06 6.38 -12.36
CA LEU A 152 -7.92 5.68 -11.73
C LEU A 152 -8.30 5.03 -10.39
N GLN A 153 -9.33 5.54 -9.69
CA GLN A 153 -9.89 4.87 -8.53
C GLN A 153 -10.65 3.59 -8.90
N THR A 154 -11.43 3.63 -9.99
CA THR A 154 -12.14 2.46 -10.50
C THR A 154 -11.16 1.40 -10.97
N GLU A 155 -10.13 1.77 -11.75
CA GLU A 155 -9.08 0.84 -12.20
C GLU A 155 -8.35 0.17 -11.03
N LYS A 156 -7.96 0.94 -10.00
CA LYS A 156 -7.33 0.36 -8.80
C LYS A 156 -8.27 -0.55 -8.03
N GLN A 157 -9.56 -0.22 -7.95
CA GLN A 157 -10.55 -1.03 -7.27
C GLN A 157 -10.83 -2.34 -8.04
N GLU A 158 -10.81 -2.28 -9.36
CA GLU A 158 -10.94 -3.42 -10.26
C GLU A 158 -9.71 -4.35 -10.16
N GLU A 159 -8.50 -3.80 -10.25
CA GLU A 159 -7.24 -4.54 -10.07
C GLU A 159 -7.18 -5.24 -8.69
N LEU A 160 -7.65 -4.56 -7.63
CA LEU A 160 -7.70 -5.15 -6.29
C LEU A 160 -8.74 -6.27 -6.19
N LYS A 161 -9.89 -6.13 -6.86
CA LYS A 161 -10.89 -7.19 -6.95
C LYS A 161 -10.33 -8.41 -7.71
N GLU A 162 -9.69 -8.20 -8.84
CA GLU A 162 -9.07 -9.27 -9.65
C GLU A 162 -7.96 -9.99 -8.87
N LYS A 163 -7.08 -9.25 -8.20
CA LYS A 163 -6.05 -9.84 -7.32
C LYS A 163 -6.70 -10.67 -6.21
N LYS A 164 -7.79 -10.18 -5.62
CA LYS A 164 -8.50 -10.91 -4.57
C LYS A 164 -9.13 -12.20 -5.09
N THR A 165 -9.82 -12.16 -6.24
CA THR A 165 -10.44 -13.36 -6.82
C THR A 165 -9.38 -14.37 -7.26
N PHE A 166 -8.28 -13.90 -7.85
CA PHE A 166 -7.14 -14.74 -8.19
C PHE A 166 -6.55 -15.45 -6.96
N CYS A 167 -6.22 -14.69 -5.90
CA CYS A 167 -5.67 -15.28 -4.67
C CYS A 167 -6.63 -16.30 -4.05
N GLN A 168 -7.95 -16.01 -4.04
CA GLN A 168 -8.95 -16.95 -3.55
C GLN A 168 -9.00 -18.24 -4.37
N GLY A 169 -8.99 -18.14 -5.71
CA GLY A 169 -8.96 -19.30 -6.60
C GLY A 169 -7.68 -20.13 -6.43
N TYR A 170 -6.53 -19.46 -6.36
CA TYR A 170 -5.24 -20.11 -6.15
C TYR A 170 -5.18 -20.85 -4.80
N MET A 171 -5.66 -20.21 -3.72
CA MET A 171 -5.75 -20.87 -2.42
C MET A 171 -6.69 -22.07 -2.43
N GLN A 172 -7.85 -21.97 -3.08
CA GLN A 172 -8.79 -23.09 -3.21
C GLN A 172 -8.17 -24.25 -3.98
N GLN A 173 -7.42 -23.98 -5.05
CA GLN A 173 -6.70 -25.00 -5.80
C GLN A 173 -5.64 -25.70 -4.93
N LEU A 174 -4.83 -24.93 -4.20
CA LEU A 174 -3.82 -25.51 -3.30
C LEU A 174 -4.45 -26.39 -2.22
N VAL A 175 -5.56 -25.97 -1.62
CA VAL A 175 -6.29 -26.76 -0.63
C VAL A 175 -6.85 -28.04 -1.25
N LYS A 176 -7.41 -27.95 -2.46
CA LYS A 176 -7.92 -29.11 -3.19
C LYS A 176 -6.81 -30.11 -3.51
N GLU A 177 -5.69 -29.64 -4.03
CA GLU A 177 -4.53 -30.49 -4.33
C GLU A 177 -3.99 -31.17 -3.07
N ALA A 178 -3.87 -30.43 -1.95
CA ALA A 178 -3.45 -30.99 -0.68
C ALA A 178 -4.42 -32.06 -0.16
N ALA A 179 -5.74 -31.84 -0.29
CA ALA A 179 -6.76 -32.81 0.09
C ALA A 179 -6.71 -34.08 -0.79
N GLU A 180 -6.53 -33.93 -2.10
CA GLU A 180 -6.38 -35.06 -3.01
C GLU A 180 -5.12 -35.89 -2.72
N ILE A 181 -3.99 -35.23 -2.45
CA ILE A 181 -2.75 -35.90 -2.03
C ILE A 181 -2.98 -36.66 -0.73
N HIS A 182 -3.67 -36.05 0.24
CA HIS A 182 -3.99 -36.69 1.50
C HIS A 182 -4.88 -37.93 1.32
N MET A 183 -5.92 -37.85 0.49
CA MET A 183 -6.78 -39.01 0.19
C MET A 183 -6.01 -40.14 -0.48
N LYS A 184 -5.13 -39.83 -1.45
CA LYS A 184 -4.26 -40.83 -2.10
C LYS A 184 -3.32 -41.49 -1.09
N TYR A 185 -2.72 -40.70 -0.21
CA TYR A 185 -1.85 -41.20 0.85
C TYR A 185 -2.60 -42.11 1.81
N GLU A 186 -3.80 -41.75 2.24
CA GLU A 186 -4.61 -42.55 3.15
C GLU A 186 -5.03 -43.89 2.51
N ALA A 187 -5.43 -43.85 1.23
CA ALA A 187 -5.74 -45.07 0.48
C ALA A 187 -4.50 -45.97 0.32
N LEU A 188 -3.34 -45.39 0.01
CA LEU A 188 -2.09 -46.12 -0.07
C LEU A 188 -1.72 -46.76 1.28
N GLN A 189 -1.84 -46.03 2.39
CA GLN A 189 -1.57 -46.57 3.73
C GLN A 189 -2.45 -47.77 4.07
N LYS A 190 -3.71 -47.79 3.61
CA LYS A 190 -4.62 -48.93 3.81
C LYS A 190 -4.24 -50.14 2.95
N LEU A 191 -3.82 -49.92 1.70
CA LEU A 191 -3.50 -50.98 0.74
C LEU A 191 -2.06 -51.51 0.86
N TRP A 192 -1.13 -50.66 1.30
CA TRP A 192 0.31 -50.94 1.32
C TRP A 192 0.70 -52.22 2.08
N PRO A 193 0.14 -52.53 3.27
CA PRO A 193 0.46 -53.76 3.97
C PRO A 193 0.11 -55.01 3.16
N GLN A 194 -1.03 -55.00 2.46
CA GLN A 194 -1.47 -56.13 1.65
C GLN A 194 -0.61 -56.28 0.39
N VAL A 195 -0.34 -55.18 -0.32
CA VAL A 195 0.56 -55.20 -1.49
C VAL A 195 1.93 -55.72 -1.10
N PHE A 196 2.47 -55.31 0.06
CA PHE A 196 3.75 -55.81 0.55
C PHE A 196 3.72 -57.32 0.84
N VAL A 197 2.68 -57.81 1.49
CA VAL A 197 2.53 -59.25 1.77
C VAL A 197 2.41 -60.06 0.47
N GLU A 198 1.63 -59.58 -0.50
CA GLU A 198 1.49 -60.24 -1.81
C GLU A 198 2.83 -60.26 -2.55
N LEU A 199 3.56 -59.15 -2.57
CA LEU A 199 4.86 -59.05 -3.24
C LEU A 199 5.92 -59.99 -2.62
N VAL A 200 5.95 -60.09 -1.28
CA VAL A 200 6.84 -61.05 -0.58
C VAL A 200 6.39 -62.49 -0.84
N ARG A 201 5.09 -62.77 -0.79
CA ARG A 201 4.55 -64.11 -1.04
C ARG A 201 4.90 -64.57 -2.45
N ASP A 202 4.66 -63.73 -3.46
CA ASP A 202 4.91 -64.06 -4.86
C ASP A 202 6.40 -64.32 -5.08
N ALA A 203 7.28 -63.47 -4.54
CA ALA A 203 8.73 -63.69 -4.61
C ALA A 203 9.16 -65.01 -3.94
N VAL A 204 8.60 -65.34 -2.77
CA VAL A 204 8.91 -66.60 -2.07
C VAL A 204 8.41 -67.81 -2.84
N ILE A 205 7.20 -67.77 -3.41
CA ILE A 205 6.65 -68.84 -4.25
C ILE A 205 7.49 -69.05 -5.50
N GLU A 206 7.88 -67.96 -6.17
CA GLU A 206 8.74 -68.01 -7.35
C GLU A 206 10.07 -68.70 -7.00
N MET A 207 10.70 -68.32 -5.89
CA MET A 207 11.98 -68.88 -5.45
C MET A 207 11.89 -70.30 -4.87
N HIS A 208 10.71 -70.76 -4.45
CA HIS A 208 10.53 -72.08 -3.85
C HIS A 208 10.84 -73.21 -4.85
N HIS A 209 10.46 -73.03 -6.12
CA HIS A 209 10.76 -73.99 -7.19
C HIS A 209 12.08 -73.65 -7.89
N LYS A 210 13.21 -73.92 -7.21
CA LYS A 210 14.57 -73.54 -7.64
C LYS A 210 14.90 -73.85 -9.11
N ASP A 211 14.52 -75.02 -9.62
CA ASP A 211 14.82 -75.42 -11.01
C ASP A 211 13.98 -74.67 -12.05
N SER A 212 12.71 -74.43 -11.76
CA SER A 212 11.82 -73.66 -12.63
C SER A 212 12.20 -72.17 -12.62
N HIS A 213 12.50 -71.60 -11.45
CA HIS A 213 12.97 -70.22 -11.31
C HIS A 213 14.29 -69.99 -12.06
N ARG A 214 15.26 -70.91 -11.97
CA ARG A 214 16.52 -70.81 -12.73
C ARG A 214 16.28 -70.78 -14.23
N ARG A 215 15.42 -71.65 -14.76
CA ARG A 215 15.08 -71.66 -16.19
C ARG A 215 14.37 -70.36 -16.61
N HIS A 216 13.47 -69.85 -15.78
CA HIS A 216 12.72 -68.62 -16.04
C HIS A 216 13.63 -67.38 -16.04
N CYS A 217 14.56 -67.25 -15.08
CA CYS A 217 15.57 -66.20 -15.09
C CYS A 217 16.48 -66.26 -16.32
N LEU A 218 16.92 -67.46 -16.71
CA LEU A 218 17.77 -67.65 -17.89
C LEU A 218 17.02 -67.31 -19.20
N GLN A 219 15.72 -67.60 -19.29
CA GLN A 219 14.87 -67.18 -20.41
C GLN A 219 14.71 -65.65 -20.47
N ARG A 220 14.39 -64.99 -19.35
CA ARG A 220 14.30 -63.52 -19.31
C ARG A 220 15.59 -62.83 -19.73
N LEU A 221 16.75 -63.34 -19.27
CA LEU A 221 18.06 -62.81 -19.67
C LEU A 221 18.37 -63.05 -21.16
N ALA A 222 17.80 -64.09 -21.76
CA ALA A 222 17.94 -64.35 -23.19
C ALA A 222 17.01 -63.45 -24.03
N GLU A 223 15.82 -63.13 -23.53
CA GLU A 223 14.85 -62.23 -24.17
C GLU A 223 15.28 -60.75 -24.08
N GLU A 224 15.89 -60.30 -22.98
CA GLU A 224 16.42 -58.93 -22.82
C GLU A 224 17.68 -58.65 -23.68
N LYS A 225 18.29 -59.69 -24.28
CA LYS A 225 19.48 -59.57 -25.16
C LYS A 225 19.16 -59.64 -26.65
N LEU A 226 17.88 -59.63 -27.02
CA LEU A 226 17.35 -59.56 -28.39
C LEU A 226 16.73 -58.18 -28.63
#